data_AF-A0A2H0QJI5-F1
#
_entry.id   AF-A0A2H0QJI5-F1
#
_cell.length_a   1.000
_cell.length_b   1.000
_cell.length_c   1.000
_cell.angle_alpha   90.00
_cell.angle_beta   90.00
_cell.angle_gamma   90.00
#
_symmetry.space_group_name_H-M   'P 1'
#
loop_
_entity.id
_entity.type
_entity.pdbx_description
1 polymer ?
#
loop_
_entity_poly.entity_id
_entity_poly.type
_entity_poly.pdbx_seq_one_letter_code
_entity_poly.pdbx_strand_id
1 'polypeptide(L)'
;MRRIWTLLLILIFVSSCAGMKSGKYVQVGPDQNYRKLASAFKVPEWQIRQANENKAISSGDWVFIPQNWGLMGQMMNQEETGAAFARGEFLWPVPSSKRISSEFGHRWGKNHEGIDIPARRGAHILAA
;
A
#
# COMPACT_ATOMS: atom_id res chain seq x y z
N MET A 1 10.85 -18.61 41.26
CA MET A 1 9.65 -18.94 40.44
C MET A 1 8.66 -17.78 40.31
N ARG A 2 8.16 -17.18 41.40
CA ARG A 2 7.13 -16.10 41.34
C ARG A 2 7.52 -14.88 40.47
N ARG A 3 8.78 -14.44 40.47
CA ARG A 3 9.29 -13.33 39.63
C ARG A 3 9.34 -13.64 38.12
N ILE A 4 9.57 -14.91 37.75
CA ILE A 4 9.59 -15.35 36.35
C ILE A 4 8.17 -15.31 35.78
N TRP A 5 7.18 -15.72 36.58
CA TRP A 5 5.76 -15.64 36.21
C TRP A 5 5.28 -14.18 36.06
N THR A 6 5.76 -13.28 36.92
CA THR A 6 5.44 -11.84 36.78
C THR A 6 6.01 -11.26 35.48
N LEU A 7 7.24 -11.63 35.12
CA LEU A 7 7.85 -11.17 33.86
C LEU A 7 7.17 -11.77 32.62
N LEU A 8 6.76 -13.05 32.66
CA LEU A 8 5.98 -13.68 31.60
C LEU A 8 4.60 -13.03 31.41
N LEU A 9 3.91 -12.69 32.50
CA LEU A 9 2.61 -11.99 32.45
C LEU A 9 2.75 -10.60 31.82
N ILE A 10 3.80 -9.85 32.18
CA ILE A 10 4.06 -8.53 31.59
C ILE A 10 4.35 -8.65 30.10
N LEU A 11 5.16 -9.64 29.68
CA LEU A 11 5.47 -9.86 28.27
C LEU A 11 4.22 -10.17 27.43
N ILE A 12 3.30 -10.97 27.97
CA ILE A 12 2.03 -11.30 27.31
C ILE A 12 1.18 -10.04 27.12
N PHE A 13 1.04 -9.21 28.16
CA PHE A 13 0.25 -7.98 28.10
C PHE A 13 0.80 -6.94 27.12
N VAL A 14 2.12 -6.82 26.98
CA VAL A 14 2.73 -5.85 26.04
C VAL A 14 2.58 -6.30 24.58
N SER A 15 2.48 -7.61 24.33
CA SER A 15 2.32 -8.15 22.97
C SER A 15 0.91 -7.98 22.38
N SER A 16 -0.12 -7.73 23.20
CA SER A 16 -1.51 -7.64 22.74
C SER A 16 -1.82 -6.41 21.88
N CYS A 17 -1.01 -5.35 21.93
CA CYS A 17 -1.26 -4.12 21.15
C CYS A 17 -0.64 -4.13 19.74
N ALA A 18 0.21 -5.11 19.40
CA ALA A 18 0.98 -5.10 18.16
C ALA A 18 0.13 -5.35 16.90
N GLY A 19 -1.08 -5.90 17.02
CA GLY A 19 -1.94 -6.27 15.89
C GLY A 19 -3.07 -5.28 15.55
N MET A 20 -3.17 -4.14 16.23
CA MET A 20 -4.27 -3.21 16.00
C MET A 20 -4.10 -2.45 14.68
N LYS A 21 -4.97 -2.72 13.71
CA LYS A 21 -5.06 -1.94 12.47
C LYS A 21 -5.42 -0.50 12.82
N SER A 22 -4.58 0.45 12.42
CA SER A 22 -4.82 1.87 12.66
C SER A 22 -5.68 2.46 11.52
N GLY A 23 -6.76 3.15 11.89
CA GLY A 23 -7.73 3.69 10.94
C GLY A 23 -9.04 4.07 11.60
N LYS A 24 -10.06 4.35 10.78
CA LYS A 24 -11.40 4.70 11.24
C LYS A 24 -12.47 4.09 10.37
N TYR A 25 -13.61 3.75 10.97
CA TYR A 25 -14.80 3.35 10.22
C TYR A 25 -15.61 4.59 9.83
N VAL A 26 -16.05 4.63 8.57
CA VAL A 26 -16.86 5.71 8.01
C VAL A 26 -18.10 5.11 7.37
N GLN A 27 -19.25 5.72 7.62
CA GLN A 27 -20.49 5.32 6.97
C GLN A 27 -20.56 5.93 5.56
N VAL A 28 -20.91 5.11 4.58
CA VAL A 28 -21.00 5.50 3.16
C VAL A 28 -22.26 6.33 2.94
N GLY A 29 -22.09 7.58 2.50
CA GLY A 29 -23.20 8.45 2.14
C GLY A 29 -23.79 8.15 0.76
N PRO A 30 -24.93 8.77 0.40
CA PRO A 30 -25.47 8.69 -0.95
C PRO A 30 -24.45 9.18 -1.98
N ASP A 31 -24.36 8.48 -3.12
CA ASP A 31 -23.40 8.71 -4.21
C ASP A 31 -21.91 8.60 -3.86
N GLN A 32 -21.56 8.00 -2.72
CA GLN A 32 -20.17 7.73 -2.39
C GLN A 32 -19.69 6.39 -2.98
N ASN A 33 -18.45 6.40 -3.45
CA ASN A 33 -17.75 5.21 -3.96
C ASN A 33 -16.29 5.23 -3.47
N TYR A 34 -15.57 4.14 -3.71
CA TYR A 34 -14.19 4.00 -3.27
C TYR A 34 -13.29 5.13 -3.77
N ARG A 35 -13.48 5.61 -5.00
CA ARG A 35 -12.70 6.74 -5.55
C ARG A 35 -12.92 8.04 -4.78
N LYS A 36 -14.17 8.37 -4.44
CA LYS A 36 -14.50 9.56 -3.64
C LYS A 36 -13.93 9.45 -2.22
N LEU A 37 -14.04 8.28 -1.59
CA LEU A 37 -13.46 8.02 -0.27
C LEU A 37 -11.94 8.12 -0.28
N ALA A 38 -11.28 7.52 -1.27
CA ALA A 38 -9.83 7.58 -1.47
C ALA A 38 -9.31 9.01 -1.56
N SER A 39 -9.99 9.83 -2.39
CA SER A 39 -9.66 11.25 -2.53
C SER A 39 -9.87 12.02 -1.23
N ALA A 40 -11.01 11.82 -0.56
CA ALA A 40 -11.36 12.53 0.67
C ALA A 40 -10.38 12.24 1.82
N PHE A 41 -9.93 11.00 1.95
CA PHE A 41 -9.04 10.57 3.04
C PHE A 41 -7.57 10.55 2.67
N LYS A 42 -7.22 10.88 1.42
CA LYS A 42 -5.84 10.82 0.88
C LYS A 42 -5.21 9.43 1.06
N VAL A 43 -6.01 8.39 0.84
CA VAL A 43 -5.59 6.99 0.91
C VAL A 43 -5.81 6.35 -0.46
N PRO A 44 -4.85 5.58 -1.00
CA PRO A 44 -5.04 4.88 -2.26
C PRO A 44 -6.30 4.01 -2.30
N GLU A 45 -7.03 4.04 -3.41
CA GLU A 45 -8.30 3.31 -3.56
C GLU A 45 -8.14 1.80 -3.31
N TRP A 46 -7.06 1.21 -3.82
CA TRP A 46 -6.74 -0.21 -3.65
C TRP A 46 -6.54 -0.58 -2.18
N GLN A 47 -5.95 0.30 -1.38
CA GLN A 47 -5.68 0.05 0.04
C GLN A 47 -6.98 0.03 0.84
N ILE A 48 -7.92 0.92 0.52
CA ILE A 48 -9.26 0.89 1.11
C ILE A 48 -9.98 -0.39 0.70
N ARG A 49 -9.97 -0.74 -0.60
CA ARG A 49 -10.63 -1.97 -1.09
C ARG A 49 -10.08 -3.22 -0.41
N GLN A 50 -8.76 -3.36 -0.34
CA GLN A 50 -8.10 -4.49 0.30
C GLN A 50 -8.42 -4.56 1.80
N ALA A 51 -8.41 -3.42 2.50
CA ALA A 51 -8.73 -3.40 3.92
C ALA A 51 -10.20 -3.75 4.22
N ASN A 52 -11.07 -3.73 3.21
CA ASN A 52 -12.48 -4.10 3.26
C ASN A 52 -12.79 -5.32 2.38
N GLU A 53 -11.81 -6.21 2.19
CA GLU A 53 -11.99 -7.51 1.50
C GLU A 53 -12.57 -7.40 0.08
N ASN A 54 -12.32 -6.28 -0.60
CA ASN A 54 -12.85 -5.96 -1.92
C ASN A 54 -14.39 -6.00 -2.02
N LYS A 55 -15.10 -5.86 -0.89
CA LYS A 55 -16.56 -5.84 -0.84
C LYS A 55 -17.11 -4.68 -1.67
N ALA A 56 -18.20 -4.88 -2.40
CA ALA A 56 -18.94 -3.76 -3.00
C ALA A 56 -19.57 -2.89 -1.89
N ILE A 57 -19.58 -1.57 -2.07
CA ILE A 57 -20.11 -0.64 -1.07
C ILE A 57 -21.40 0.00 -1.58
N SER A 58 -22.36 0.13 -0.68
CA SER A 58 -23.64 0.79 -0.87
C SER A 58 -23.86 1.86 0.18
N SER A 59 -24.75 2.81 -0.10
CA SER A 59 -25.17 3.82 0.88
C SER A 59 -25.61 3.14 2.19
N GLY A 60 -25.08 3.61 3.32
CA GLY A 60 -25.34 3.07 4.64
C GLY A 60 -24.32 2.03 5.14
N ASP A 61 -23.47 1.47 4.25
CA ASP A 61 -22.41 0.55 4.65
C ASP A 61 -21.34 1.24 5.52
N TRP A 62 -20.70 0.47 6.40
CA TRP A 62 -19.52 0.90 7.13
C TRP A 62 -18.25 0.41 6.41
N VAL A 63 -17.37 1.35 6.09
CA VAL A 63 -16.09 1.09 5.41
C VAL A 63 -14.95 1.50 6.34
N PHE A 64 -14.01 0.60 6.54
CA PHE A 64 -12.77 0.89 7.25
C PHE A 64 -11.82 1.67 6.36
N ILE A 65 -11.39 2.84 6.80
CA ILE A 65 -10.39 3.66 6.12
C ILE A 65 -9.07 3.47 6.88
N PRO A 66 -8.07 2.76 6.30
CA PRO A 66 -6.77 2.62 6.92
C PRO A 66 -6.08 4.00 6.92
N GLN A 67 -5.75 4.50 8.11
CA GLN A 67 -5.07 5.79 8.27
C GLN A 67 -4.01 5.64 9.33
N ASN A 68 -2.75 5.81 8.96
CA ASN A 68 -1.67 5.88 9.93
C ASN A 68 -1.46 7.35 10.32
N TRP A 69 -1.80 7.68 11.55
CA TRP A 69 -1.62 9.01 12.12
C TRP A 69 -0.23 9.11 12.77
N GLY A 70 0.45 10.24 12.59
CA GLY A 70 1.77 10.52 13.17
C GLY A 70 2.97 9.95 12.37
N LEU A 71 4.16 10.04 12.97
CA LEU A 71 5.46 9.66 12.38
C LEU A 71 5.50 8.21 11.88
N MET A 72 4.78 7.30 12.55
CA MET A 72 4.71 5.88 12.19
C MET A 72 4.06 5.66 10.81
N GLY A 73 3.11 6.51 10.43
CA GLY A 73 2.44 6.42 9.13
C GLY A 73 3.31 6.81 7.95
N GLN A 74 4.22 7.76 8.16
CA GLN A 74 5.20 8.12 7.12
C GLN A 74 6.20 6.99 6.88
N MET A 75 6.58 6.24 7.91
CA MET A 75 7.47 5.09 7.79
C MET A 75 6.78 3.89 7.10
N MET A 76 5.52 3.60 7.42
CA MET A 76 4.78 2.50 6.80
C MET A 76 4.43 2.73 5.32
N ASN A 77 4.26 3.98 4.86
CA ASN A 77 4.08 4.25 3.42
C ASN A 77 5.32 3.86 2.59
N GLN A 78 6.49 3.73 3.21
CA GLN A 78 7.70 3.23 2.58
C GLN A 78 7.65 1.71 2.33
N GLU A 79 6.75 0.98 3.02
CA GLU A 79 6.50 -0.45 2.83
C GLU A 79 5.58 -0.77 1.63
N GLU A 80 5.01 0.20 0.91
CA GLU A 80 4.16 -0.09 -0.26
C GLU A 80 4.88 -0.98 -1.29
N THR A 81 6.21 -0.80 -1.44
CA THR A 81 7.05 -1.64 -2.30
C THR A 81 7.20 -3.07 -1.76
N GLY A 82 7.34 -3.24 -0.44
CA GLY A 82 7.43 -4.56 0.19
C GLY A 82 6.09 -5.30 0.21
N ALA A 83 5.00 -4.57 0.40
CA ALA A 83 3.65 -5.12 0.41
C ALA A 83 3.19 -5.56 -1.00
N ALA A 84 3.55 -4.83 -2.05
CA ALA A 84 3.31 -5.26 -3.43
C ALA A 84 4.06 -6.57 -3.76
N PHE A 85 5.34 -6.66 -3.35
CA PHE A 85 6.14 -7.88 -3.50
C PHE A 85 5.52 -9.09 -2.77
N ALA A 86 5.05 -8.89 -1.53
CA ALA A 86 4.40 -9.95 -0.74
C ALA A 86 3.08 -10.47 -1.35
N ARG A 87 2.46 -9.70 -2.25
CA ARG A 87 1.23 -10.07 -2.97
C ARG A 87 1.49 -10.68 -4.35
N GLY A 88 2.76 -10.81 -4.75
CA GLY A 88 3.14 -11.26 -6.09
C GLY A 88 2.78 -10.25 -7.18
N GLU A 89 2.62 -8.97 -6.82
CA GLU A 89 2.40 -7.88 -7.78
C GLU A 89 3.75 -7.43 -8.35
N PHE A 90 3.80 -7.18 -9.66
CA PHE A 90 5.01 -6.68 -10.31
C PHE A 90 5.34 -5.26 -9.85
N LEU A 91 6.60 -5.03 -9.48
CA LEU A 91 7.08 -3.71 -9.11
C LEU A 91 7.47 -2.88 -10.34
N TRP A 92 7.29 -1.56 -10.24
CA TRP A 92 7.89 -0.67 -11.23
C TRP A 92 9.42 -0.68 -11.06
N PRO A 93 10.20 -1.03 -12.10
CA PRO A 93 11.62 -1.37 -11.93
C PRO A 93 12.51 -0.16 -11.68
N VAL A 94 12.06 1.07 -11.98
CA VAL A 94 12.86 2.29 -11.80
C VAL A 94 12.11 3.28 -10.88
N PRO A 95 12.27 3.21 -9.55
CA PRO A 95 11.54 4.07 -8.62
C PRO A 95 11.75 5.57 -8.85
N SER A 96 12.92 5.94 -9.37
CA SER A 96 13.29 7.33 -9.64
C SER A 96 12.56 7.97 -10.83
N SER A 97 11.83 7.19 -11.64
CA SER A 97 11.16 7.69 -12.84
C SER A 97 9.94 6.85 -13.20
N LYS A 98 8.78 7.51 -13.34
CA LYS A 98 7.53 6.89 -13.83
C LYS A 98 7.30 7.08 -15.33
N ARG A 99 8.25 7.73 -16.03
CA ARG A 99 8.10 8.08 -17.44
C ARG A 99 8.69 6.97 -18.31
N ILE A 100 7.98 6.58 -19.37
CA ILE A 100 8.54 5.75 -20.43
C ILE A 100 9.08 6.69 -21.51
N SER A 101 10.36 6.58 -21.86
CA SER A 101 10.96 7.33 -22.96
C SER A 101 10.85 6.61 -24.31
N SER A 102 10.73 5.29 -24.30
CA SER A 102 10.58 4.45 -25.48
C SER A 102 9.71 3.25 -25.15
N GLU A 103 8.67 2.99 -25.95
CA GLU A 103 7.71 1.91 -25.74
C GLU A 103 8.12 0.64 -26.49
N PHE A 104 7.57 -0.50 -26.06
CA PHE A 104 7.69 -1.79 -26.75
C PHE A 104 6.99 -1.75 -28.11
N GLY A 105 7.55 -2.43 -29.12
CA GLY A 105 6.91 -2.61 -30.43
C GLY A 105 7.81 -2.29 -31.62
N HIS A 106 7.23 -2.13 -32.80
CA HIS A 106 8.00 -1.95 -34.03
C HIS A 106 8.50 -0.50 -34.21
N ARG A 107 9.81 -0.32 -34.39
CA ARG A 107 10.46 0.98 -34.62
C ARG A 107 11.56 0.88 -35.67
N TRP A 108 11.57 1.84 -36.60
CA TRP A 108 12.60 1.98 -37.64
C TRP A 108 12.89 0.68 -38.41
N GLY A 109 11.84 -0.08 -38.74
CA GLY A 109 11.96 -1.34 -39.46
C GLY A 109 12.42 -2.54 -38.62
N LYS A 110 12.54 -2.39 -37.29
CA LYS A 110 12.94 -3.47 -36.37
C LYS A 110 12.00 -3.56 -35.17
N ASN A 111 11.96 -4.73 -34.54
CA ASN A 111 11.20 -4.91 -33.30
C ASN A 111 12.03 -4.40 -32.11
N HIS A 112 11.39 -3.59 -31.27
CA HIS A 112 11.88 -3.16 -29.97
C HIS A 112 11.25 -4.05 -28.89
N GLU A 113 12.07 -4.89 -28.26
CA GLU A 113 11.62 -5.98 -27.39
C GLU A 113 11.51 -5.58 -25.91
N GLY A 114 11.59 -4.28 -25.61
CA GLY A 114 11.51 -3.76 -24.24
C GLY A 114 10.95 -2.35 -24.16
N ILE A 115 11.02 -1.77 -22.96
CA ILE A 115 10.70 -0.36 -22.71
C ILE A 115 11.93 0.35 -22.18
N ASP A 116 12.14 1.61 -22.58
CA ASP A 116 13.21 2.44 -22.02
C ASP A 116 12.62 3.40 -20.99
N ILE A 117 13.21 3.40 -19.80
CA ILE A 117 12.85 4.29 -18.70
C ILE A 117 14.05 5.18 -18.39
N PRO A 118 13.93 6.51 -18.49
CA PRO A 118 15.04 7.42 -18.25
C PRO A 118 15.36 7.47 -16.76
N ALA A 119 16.64 7.37 -16.42
CA ALA A 119 17.14 7.45 -15.05
C ALA A 119 18.51 8.13 -15.00
N ARG A 120 18.87 8.69 -13.84
CA ARG A 120 20.23 9.19 -13.60
C ARG A 120 21.21 8.02 -13.45
N ARG A 121 22.49 8.24 -13.79
CA ARG A 121 23.54 7.24 -13.53
C ARG A 121 23.59 6.94 -12.02
N GLY A 122 23.59 5.65 -11.67
CA GLY A 122 23.55 5.19 -10.27
C GLY A 122 22.14 5.07 -9.69
N ALA A 123 21.07 5.25 -10.48
CA ALA A 123 19.72 4.99 -10.02
C ALA A 123 19.52 3.50 -9.64
N HIS A 124 18.75 3.27 -8.58
CA HIS A 124 18.37 1.92 -8.17
C HIS A 124 17.41 1.30 -9.19
N ILE A 125 17.66 0.03 -9.51
CA ILE A 125 16.79 -0.81 -10.33
C ILE A 125 16.24 -1.91 -9.42
N LEU A 126 14.93 -2.09 -9.43
CA LEU A 126 14.24 -3.14 -8.69
C LEU A 126 13.86 -4.27 -9.65
N ALA A 127 13.85 -5.50 -9.13
CA ALA A 127 13.23 -6.61 -9.84
C ALA A 127 11.72 -6.38 -9.88
N ALA A 128 11.16 -6.46 -11.09
CA ALA A 128 9.72 -6.39 -11.30
C ALA A 128 9.10 -7.73 -10.95
#